data_AF-A0A0S6UVB6-F1
#
_entry.id   AF-A0A0S6UVB6-F1
#
_cell.length_a   1.000
_cell.length_b   1.000
_cell.length_c   1.000
_cell.angle_alpha   90.00
_cell.angle_beta   90.00
_cell.angle_gamma   90.00
#
_symmetry.space_group_name_H-M   'P 1'
#
loop_
_entity.id
_entity.type
_entity.pdbx_description
1 polymer ?
#
loop_
_entity_poly.entity_id
_entity_poly.type
_entity_poly.pdbx_seq_one_letter_code
_entity_poly.pdbx_strand_id
1 'polypeptide(L)'
;MASKLRCVWRTRHLRWDCGNRPSERPDCRAATATQYQVECAVSGVSRLATPSNRAMNIFAKVCTMITMINVFTVEPANQKRLLDLLARATNGHVCRAPGFLSSTLHRSLDGSKVTMCAQWRSMEDYEVMRRDPGPLALFREALTFATFDPGVYEIVQSFFPDESGEKDRAS
;
A
#
# COMPACT_ATOMS: atom_id res chain seq x y z
N MET A 1 -39.85 -15.57 25.94
CA MET A 1 -40.35 -15.40 24.55
C MET A 1 -39.17 -15.03 23.68
N ALA A 2 -38.70 -15.94 22.82
CA ALA A 2 -37.55 -15.74 21.94
C ALA A 2 -38.04 -15.84 20.49
N SER A 3 -37.94 -14.75 19.73
CA SER A 3 -38.29 -14.71 18.30
C SER A 3 -37.08 -15.09 17.47
N LYS A 4 -37.21 -16.20 16.73
CA LYS A 4 -36.29 -16.64 15.67
C LYS A 4 -36.62 -15.89 14.38
N LEU A 5 -35.71 -15.05 13.89
CA LEU A 5 -35.77 -14.55 12.52
C LEU A 5 -35.02 -15.53 11.59
N ARG A 6 -35.77 -16.17 10.69
CA ARG A 6 -35.25 -16.95 9.57
C ARG A 6 -34.90 -15.97 8.43
N CYS A 7 -33.62 -15.87 8.05
CA CYS A 7 -33.24 -15.25 6.78
C CYS A 7 -33.39 -16.28 5.65
N VAL A 8 -34.28 -15.98 4.71
CA VAL A 8 -34.47 -16.70 3.46
C VAL A 8 -33.39 -16.25 2.47
N TRP A 9 -32.49 -17.16 2.10
CA TRP A 9 -31.55 -16.95 0.99
C TRP A 9 -32.26 -17.30 -0.32
N ARG A 10 -32.54 -16.30 -1.18
CA ARG A 10 -32.88 -16.54 -2.60
C ARG A 10 -31.60 -16.43 -3.43
N THR A 11 -31.12 -17.56 -3.91
CA THR A 11 -30.06 -17.68 -4.92
C THR A 11 -30.61 -17.21 -6.27
N ARG A 12 -30.13 -16.08 -6.80
CA ARG A 12 -30.18 -15.82 -8.25
C ARG A 12 -28.83 -16.22 -8.84
N HIS A 13 -28.85 -17.33 -9.57
CA HIS A 13 -27.76 -17.70 -10.46
C HIS A 13 -27.73 -16.74 -11.64
N LEU A 14 -26.67 -15.95 -11.77
CA LEU A 14 -26.30 -15.34 -13.05
C LEU A 14 -25.26 -16.24 -13.72
N ARG A 15 -25.70 -16.86 -14.81
CA ARG A 15 -24.91 -17.65 -15.75
C ARG A 15 -24.05 -16.66 -16.55
N TRP A 16 -22.73 -16.80 -16.49
CA TRP A 16 -21.83 -16.07 -17.38
C TRP A 16 -21.44 -17.01 -18.53
N ASP A 17 -21.85 -16.66 -19.75
CA ASP A 17 -21.44 -17.32 -20.98
C ASP A 17 -20.01 -16.87 -21.32
N CYS A 18 -19.04 -17.78 -21.18
CA CYS A 18 -17.68 -17.56 -21.66
C CYS A 18 -17.63 -17.86 -23.17
N GLY A 19 -17.88 -16.84 -23.98
CA GLY A 19 -17.64 -16.82 -25.42
C GLY A 19 -16.15 -16.70 -25.74
N ASN A 20 -15.68 -17.65 -26.53
CA ASN A 20 -14.32 -17.96 -26.96
C ASN A 20 -13.65 -16.89 -27.87
N ARG A 21 -12.52 -16.28 -27.46
CA ARG A 21 -11.27 -16.18 -28.26
C ARG A 21 -10.07 -15.52 -27.53
N PRO A 22 -8.81 -15.94 -27.80
CA PRO A 22 -7.62 -15.53 -27.06
C PRO A 22 -6.71 -14.59 -27.88
N SER A 23 -6.35 -13.44 -27.32
CA SER A 23 -5.05 -12.76 -27.49
C SER A 23 -5.19 -11.31 -27.04
N GLU A 24 -4.89 -11.03 -25.78
CA GLU A 24 -4.39 -9.73 -25.31
C GLU A 24 -4.12 -9.88 -23.80
N ARG A 25 -2.84 -10.06 -23.46
CA ARG A 25 -2.38 -9.90 -22.08
C ARG A 25 -2.44 -8.39 -21.80
N PRO A 26 -3.01 -7.92 -20.68
CA PRO A 26 -2.79 -6.54 -20.30
C PRO A 26 -1.31 -6.41 -19.92
N ASP A 27 -0.58 -5.68 -20.74
CA ASP A 27 0.80 -5.27 -20.51
C ASP A 27 0.85 -4.40 -19.25
N CYS A 28 1.45 -4.91 -18.17
CA CYS A 28 1.64 -4.18 -16.92
C CYS A 28 2.77 -3.13 -17.01
N ARG A 29 3.00 -2.53 -18.18
CA ARG A 29 4.00 -1.48 -18.42
C ARG A 29 3.34 -0.18 -18.86
N ALA A 30 2.65 0.46 -17.93
CA ALA A 30 2.44 1.91 -17.93
C ALA A 30 1.91 2.36 -16.57
N ALA A 31 2.68 2.15 -15.51
CA ALA A 31 2.48 2.87 -14.25
C ALA A 31 3.40 4.10 -14.27
N THR A 32 3.06 5.10 -15.07
CA THR A 32 3.50 6.47 -14.78
C THR A 32 3.01 6.81 -13.38
N ALA A 33 3.90 7.35 -12.56
CA ALA A 33 3.65 7.71 -11.17
C ALA A 33 2.52 8.76 -11.08
N THR A 34 1.28 8.31 -11.10
CA THR A 34 0.14 9.11 -10.64
C THR A 34 0.10 8.93 -9.14
N GLN A 35 0.71 9.88 -8.45
CA GLN A 35 0.62 10.10 -7.03
C GLN A 35 -0.86 10.04 -6.62
N TYR A 36 -1.25 8.95 -5.94
CA TYR A 36 -2.61 8.74 -5.48
C TYR A 36 -2.97 9.84 -4.48
N GLN A 37 -3.69 10.87 -4.94
CA GLN A 37 -4.48 11.69 -4.05
C GLN A 37 -5.70 10.86 -3.65
N VAL A 38 -5.70 10.40 -2.39
CA VAL A 38 -6.87 9.79 -1.77
C VAL A 38 -7.85 10.91 -1.48
N GLU A 39 -8.79 11.16 -2.39
CA GLU A 39 -9.96 11.99 -2.11
C GLU A 39 -10.93 11.21 -1.21
N CYS A 40 -10.86 11.48 0.10
CA CYS A 40 -11.95 11.12 1.02
C CYS A 40 -13.11 12.10 0.80
N ALA A 41 -14.06 11.74 -0.05
CA ALA A 41 -15.33 12.44 -0.17
C ALA A 41 -16.22 12.15 1.05
N VAL A 42 -16.62 13.18 1.80
CA VAL A 42 -17.86 13.11 2.57
C VAL A 42 -18.66 14.41 2.45
N SER A 43 -19.94 14.19 2.22
CA SER A 43 -21.06 15.07 1.95
C SER A 43 -21.28 16.26 2.89
N GLY A 44 -21.57 17.41 2.27
CA GLY A 44 -22.62 18.35 2.71
C GLY A 44 -22.20 19.46 3.67
N VAL A 45 -22.00 20.67 3.15
CA VAL A 45 -22.92 21.82 3.26
C VAL A 45 -22.30 22.97 2.46
N SER A 46 -23.05 23.46 1.46
CA SER A 46 -22.65 24.58 0.61
C SER A 46 -22.80 25.90 1.38
N ARG A 47 -21.73 26.71 1.44
CA ARG A 47 -21.82 28.16 1.66
C ARG A 47 -20.66 28.85 0.94
N LEU A 48 -21.01 29.68 -0.05
CA LEU A 48 -20.11 30.50 -0.85
C LEU A 48 -19.38 31.51 0.05
N ALA A 49 -18.06 31.48 0.08
CA ALA A 49 -17.22 32.57 0.56
C ALA A 49 -15.95 32.63 -0.30
N THR A 50 -15.72 33.81 -0.88
CA THR A 50 -14.65 34.16 -1.83
C THR A 50 -13.25 34.03 -1.20
N PRO A 51 -12.21 33.57 -1.94
CA PRO A 51 -10.88 33.43 -1.36
C PRO A 51 -10.13 34.77 -1.39
N SER A 52 -9.73 35.27 -0.22
CA SER A 52 -8.65 36.24 -0.08
C SER A 52 -7.38 35.51 0.35
N ASN A 53 -6.31 35.77 -0.40
CA ASN A 53 -4.97 35.21 -0.30
C ASN A 53 -4.35 35.31 1.11
N ARG A 54 -3.49 34.34 1.45
CA ARG A 54 -2.68 34.15 2.69
C ARG A 54 -3.39 33.49 3.88
N ALA A 55 -3.47 32.17 3.81
CA ALA A 55 -2.98 31.24 4.84
C ALA A 55 -3.42 29.83 4.41
N MET A 56 -2.54 29.10 3.71
CA MET A 56 -2.69 27.65 3.55
C MET A 56 -2.42 26.99 4.91
N ASN A 57 -3.35 27.19 5.85
CA ASN A 57 -3.51 26.33 7.01
C ASN A 57 -4.04 24.99 6.48
N ILE A 58 -3.12 24.19 5.93
CA ILE A 58 -3.32 22.77 5.73
C ILE A 58 -3.23 22.14 7.11
N PHE A 59 -4.26 22.37 7.94
CA PHE A 59 -4.66 21.36 8.91
C PHE A 59 -5.42 20.31 8.12
N ALA A 60 -4.70 19.62 7.23
CA ALA A 60 -5.11 18.33 6.73
C ALA A 60 -5.30 17.48 7.97
N LYS A 61 -6.57 17.15 8.25
CA LYS A 61 -6.96 16.16 9.23
C LYS A 61 -6.01 14.97 9.09
N VAL A 62 -5.16 14.75 10.09
CA VAL A 62 -4.21 13.64 10.09
C VAL A 62 -5.03 12.36 10.05
N CYS A 63 -5.18 11.79 8.86
CA CYS A 63 -5.57 10.40 8.74
C CYS A 63 -4.36 9.63 9.27
N THR A 64 -4.48 9.08 10.48
CA THR A 64 -3.40 8.36 11.16
C THR A 64 -3.19 7.01 10.47
N MET A 65 -2.69 7.05 9.23
CA MET A 65 -2.16 5.90 8.54
C MET A 65 -0.89 5.44 9.24
N ILE A 66 -0.66 4.13 9.25
CA ILE A 66 0.55 3.56 9.82
C ILE A 66 1.55 3.27 8.70
N THR A 67 2.83 3.32 9.05
CA THR A 67 3.93 2.85 8.19
C THR A 67 4.56 1.62 8.81
N MET A 68 4.48 0.50 8.11
CA MET A 68 5.22 -0.71 8.42
C MET A 68 6.62 -0.60 7.81
N ILE A 69 7.66 -0.56 8.63
CA ILE A 69 9.04 -0.67 8.17
C ILE A 69 9.53 -2.05 8.58
N ASN A 70 9.77 -2.88 7.58
CA ASN A 70 10.06 -4.30 7.71
C ASN A 70 11.48 -4.54 7.20
N VAL A 71 12.41 -4.78 8.12
CA VAL A 71 13.82 -5.02 7.80
C VAL A 71 14.09 -6.51 7.77
N PHE A 72 14.55 -7.01 6.63
CA PHE A 72 15.00 -8.37 6.46
C PHE A 72 16.53 -8.40 6.37
N THR A 73 17.18 -9.18 7.23
CA THR A 73 18.62 -9.46 7.12
C THR A 73 18.81 -10.81 6.43
N VAL A 74 19.68 -10.85 5.42
CA VAL A 74 19.84 -11.98 4.51
C VAL A 74 21.29 -12.10 4.06
N GLU A 75 21.73 -13.31 3.74
CA GLU A 75 23.02 -13.51 3.06
C GLU A 75 23.01 -12.79 1.69
N PRO A 76 24.10 -12.10 1.28
CA PRO A 76 24.12 -11.34 0.03
C PRO A 76 23.73 -12.15 -1.21
N ALA A 77 24.11 -13.44 -1.26
CA ALA A 77 23.75 -14.35 -2.35
C ALA A 77 22.22 -14.56 -2.50
N ASN A 78 21.46 -14.37 -1.42
CA ASN A 78 20.01 -14.56 -1.37
C ASN A 78 19.21 -13.25 -1.48
N GLN A 79 19.86 -12.08 -1.50
CA GLN A 79 19.17 -10.78 -1.51
C GLN A 79 18.19 -10.64 -2.68
N LYS A 80 18.61 -11.04 -3.89
CA LYS A 80 17.75 -11.00 -5.07
C LYS A 80 16.56 -11.94 -4.92
N ARG A 81 16.78 -13.17 -4.44
CA ARG A 81 15.72 -14.14 -4.21
C ARG A 81 14.67 -13.60 -3.23
N LEU A 82 15.12 -12.93 -2.17
CA LEU A 82 14.22 -12.30 -1.20
C LEU A 82 13.38 -11.19 -1.85
N LEU A 83 14.01 -10.30 -2.63
CA LEU A 83 13.29 -9.24 -3.36
C LEU A 83 12.23 -9.81 -4.31
N ASP A 84 12.59 -10.83 -5.10
CA ASP A 84 11.66 -11.46 -6.05
C ASP A 84 10.46 -12.10 -5.32
N LEU A 85 10.72 -12.76 -4.18
CA LEU A 85 9.70 -13.38 -3.35
C LEU A 85 8.76 -12.33 -2.75
N LEU A 86 9.31 -11.26 -2.16
CA LEU A 86 8.50 -10.17 -1.58
C LEU A 86 7.69 -9.44 -2.67
N ALA A 87 8.29 -9.18 -3.83
CA ALA A 87 7.57 -8.57 -4.95
C ALA A 87 6.42 -9.47 -5.46
N ARG A 88 6.62 -10.79 -5.52
CA ARG A 88 5.55 -11.75 -5.85
C ARG A 88 4.43 -11.74 -4.81
N ALA A 89 4.77 -11.72 -3.52
CA ALA A 89 3.78 -11.62 -2.45
C ALA A 89 2.96 -10.34 -2.58
N THR A 90 3.64 -9.21 -2.83
CA THR A 90 2.98 -7.91 -2.95
C THR A 90 2.08 -7.83 -4.17
N ASN A 91 2.58 -8.17 -5.35
CA ASN A 91 1.81 -8.11 -6.61
C ASN A 91 0.68 -9.14 -6.68
N GLY A 92 0.86 -10.30 -6.04
CA GLY A 92 -0.11 -11.39 -6.05
C GLY A 92 -1.23 -11.20 -5.03
N HIS A 93 -0.92 -10.60 -3.88
CA HIS A 93 -1.81 -10.62 -2.72
C HIS A 93 -1.90 -9.27 -2.01
N VAL A 94 -0.78 -8.76 -1.48
CA VAL A 94 -0.78 -7.63 -0.53
C VAL A 94 -1.39 -6.37 -1.15
N CYS A 95 -1.12 -6.09 -2.43
CA CYS A 95 -1.64 -4.89 -3.10
C CYS A 95 -3.17 -4.88 -3.28
N ARG A 96 -3.85 -6.02 -3.08
CA ARG A 96 -5.31 -6.17 -3.15
C ARG A 96 -5.96 -6.20 -1.77
N ALA A 97 -5.16 -6.20 -0.70
CA ALA A 97 -5.69 -6.24 0.66
C ALA A 97 -6.41 -4.93 0.98
N PRO A 98 -7.58 -4.99 1.65
CA PRO A 98 -8.26 -3.79 2.14
C PRO A 98 -7.31 -2.94 3.00
N GLY A 99 -7.33 -1.62 2.78
CA GLY A 99 -6.51 -0.68 3.55
C GLY A 99 -5.04 -0.60 3.15
N PHE A 100 -4.58 -1.37 2.17
CA PHE A 100 -3.27 -1.17 1.56
C PHE A 100 -3.22 0.17 0.81
N LEU A 101 -2.18 0.98 1.06
CA LEU A 101 -1.99 2.28 0.40
C LEU A 101 -0.82 2.24 -0.57
N SER A 102 0.35 1.82 -0.08
CA SER A 102 1.57 1.74 -0.88
C SER A 102 2.59 0.79 -0.26
N SER A 103 3.55 0.32 -1.06
CA SER A 103 4.74 -0.32 -0.54
C SER A 103 5.94 -0.11 -1.46
N THR A 104 7.10 0.12 -0.85
CA THR A 104 8.39 0.30 -1.52
C THR A 104 9.40 -0.69 -0.96
N LEU A 105 10.03 -1.45 -1.85
CA LEU A 105 11.14 -2.35 -1.53
C LEU A 105 12.48 -1.66 -1.78
N HIS A 106 13.36 -1.75 -0.80
CA HIS A 106 14.71 -1.24 -0.85
C HIS A 106 15.69 -2.40 -0.68
N ARG A 107 16.77 -2.39 -1.45
CA ARG A 107 17.91 -3.28 -1.24
C ARG A 107 19.04 -2.48 -0.61
N SER A 108 19.72 -3.03 0.39
CA SER A 108 20.96 -2.42 0.85
C SER A 108 22.05 -2.60 -0.20
N LEU A 109 22.98 -1.65 -0.25
CA LEU A 109 24.09 -1.65 -1.21
C LEU A 109 25.16 -2.70 -0.88
N ASP A 110 25.26 -3.10 0.40
CA ASP A 110 26.15 -4.17 0.87
C ASP A 110 25.59 -5.58 0.64
N GLY A 111 24.37 -5.70 0.10
CA GLY A 111 23.71 -6.99 -0.14
C GLY A 111 23.04 -7.61 1.09
N SER A 112 23.29 -7.13 2.30
CA SER A 112 22.94 -7.82 3.55
C SER A 112 21.49 -7.63 4.00
N LYS A 113 20.74 -6.71 3.39
CA LYS A 113 19.37 -6.34 3.79
C LYS A 113 18.43 -6.09 2.63
N VAL A 114 17.15 -6.32 2.92
CA VAL A 114 16.00 -5.83 2.15
C VAL A 114 15.06 -5.13 3.12
N THR A 115 14.67 -3.89 2.82
CA THR A 115 13.74 -3.12 3.65
C THR A 115 12.45 -2.84 2.89
N MET A 116 11.33 -3.28 3.43
CA MET A 116 10.00 -2.98 2.90
C MET A 116 9.35 -1.88 3.75
N CYS A 117 9.05 -0.74 3.13
CA CYS A 117 8.25 0.33 3.73
C CYS A 117 6.84 0.23 3.14
N ALA A 118 5.83 -0.07 3.94
CA ALA A 118 4.45 -0.21 3.48
C ALA A 118 3.50 0.68 4.29
N GLN A 119 2.66 1.44 3.60
CA GLN A 119 1.66 2.30 4.23
C GLN A 119 0.29 1.62 4.21
N TRP A 120 -0.38 1.70 5.36
CA TRP A 120 -1.70 1.10 5.59
C TRP A 120 -2.63 2.11 6.24
N ARG A 121 -3.91 2.01 5.91
CA ARG A 121 -4.95 2.85 6.50
C ARG A 121 -5.09 2.64 8.01
N SER A 122 -4.89 1.43 8.52
CA SER A 122 -4.88 1.13 9.96
C SER A 122 -4.06 -0.14 10.27
N MET A 123 -3.81 -0.37 11.57
CA MET A 123 -3.14 -1.59 12.05
C MET A 123 -4.01 -2.83 11.81
N GLU A 124 -5.32 -2.71 11.99
CA GLU A 124 -6.28 -3.80 11.79
C GLU A 124 -6.26 -4.29 10.34
N ASP A 125 -6.24 -3.37 9.36
CA ASP A 125 -6.14 -3.70 7.94
C ASP A 125 -4.85 -4.50 7.64
N TYR A 126 -3.72 -4.08 8.22
CA TYR A 126 -2.45 -4.81 8.11
C TYR A 126 -2.52 -6.21 8.74
N GLU A 127 -3.10 -6.34 9.93
CA GLU A 127 -3.22 -7.64 10.58
C GLU A 127 -4.16 -8.60 9.85
N VAL A 128 -5.24 -8.10 9.24
CA VAL A 128 -6.11 -8.92 8.38
C VAL A 128 -5.32 -9.48 7.21
N MET A 129 -4.51 -8.65 6.53
CA MET A 129 -3.61 -9.12 5.47
C MET A 129 -2.63 -10.18 5.98
N ARG A 130 -2.05 -10.00 7.18
CA ARG A 130 -1.10 -10.96 7.76
C ARG A 130 -1.71 -12.34 8.04
N ARG A 131 -3.03 -12.43 8.19
CA ARG A 131 -3.77 -13.68 8.40
C ARG A 131 -4.20 -14.34 7.08
N ASP A 132 -4.09 -13.65 5.94
CA ASP A 132 -4.39 -14.23 4.62
C ASP A 132 -3.40 -15.37 4.29
N PRO A 133 -3.88 -16.59 4.01
CA PRO A 133 -3.01 -17.71 3.65
C PRO A 133 -2.20 -17.47 2.37
N GLY A 134 -2.68 -16.63 1.44
CA GLY A 134 -2.01 -16.34 0.17
C GLY A 134 -0.58 -15.80 0.34
N PRO A 135 -0.39 -14.60 0.91
CA PRO A 135 0.94 -14.03 1.15
C PRO A 135 1.68 -14.74 2.30
N LEU A 136 0.97 -15.37 3.25
CA LEU A 136 1.59 -16.04 4.40
C LEU A 136 2.56 -17.16 3.99
N ALA A 137 2.23 -17.95 2.96
CA ALA A 137 3.10 -19.00 2.47
C ALA A 137 4.45 -18.45 1.96
N LEU A 138 4.40 -17.34 1.22
CA LEU A 138 5.60 -16.66 0.71
C LEU A 138 6.41 -16.07 1.86
N PHE A 139 5.77 -15.38 2.80
CA PHE A 139 6.47 -14.85 3.98
C PHE A 139 7.15 -15.93 4.80
N ARG A 140 6.52 -17.10 4.98
CA ARG A 140 7.16 -18.25 5.64
C ARG A 140 8.38 -18.75 4.88
N GLU A 141 8.32 -18.81 3.55
CA GLU A 141 9.49 -19.17 2.74
C GLU A 141 10.64 -18.17 2.93
N ALA A 142 10.36 -16.86 2.91
CA ALA A 142 11.38 -15.83 3.16
C ALA A 142 12.09 -16.03 4.51
N LEU A 143 11.34 -16.38 5.57
CA LEU A 143 11.88 -16.61 6.91
C LEU A 143 12.76 -17.87 7.03
N THR A 144 12.81 -18.73 6.01
CA THR A 144 13.73 -19.89 6.00
C THR A 144 15.17 -19.50 5.70
N PHE A 145 15.42 -18.31 5.14
CA PHE A 145 16.75 -17.85 4.74
C PHE A 145 17.02 -16.37 5.05
N ALA A 146 16.09 -15.69 5.73
CA ALA A 146 16.24 -14.31 6.18
C ALA A 146 15.66 -14.13 7.58
N THR A 147 16.32 -13.28 8.38
CA THR A 147 15.81 -12.82 9.68
C THR A 147 14.95 -11.59 9.46
N PHE A 148 13.84 -11.49 10.19
CA PHE A 148 12.82 -10.46 10.01
C PHE A 148 12.63 -9.62 11.27
N ASP A 149 12.73 -8.30 11.13
CA ASP A 149 12.56 -7.30 12.18
C ASP A 149 11.48 -6.27 11.76
N PRO A 150 10.22 -6.43 12.22
CA PRO A 150 9.13 -5.52 11.90
C PRO A 150 8.99 -4.37 12.89
N GLY A 151 8.75 -3.16 12.38
CA GLY A 151 8.34 -2.01 13.19
C GLY A 151 7.12 -1.29 12.62
N VAL A 152 6.32 -0.72 13.53
CA VAL A 152 5.15 0.12 13.21
C VAL A 152 5.49 1.57 13.56
N TYR A 153 5.27 2.47 12.62
CA TYR A 153 5.68 3.87 12.72
C TYR A 153 4.54 4.79 12.30
N GLU A 154 4.56 6.01 12.83
CA GLU A 154 3.84 7.15 12.28
C GLU A 154 4.82 8.09 11.57
N ILE A 155 4.33 8.83 10.57
CA ILE A 155 5.12 9.89 9.94
C ILE A 155 4.92 11.15 10.79
N VAL A 156 5.94 11.50 11.57
CA VAL A 156 5.92 12.70 12.42
C VAL A 156 6.23 13.99 11.64
N GLN A 157 7.07 13.88 10.61
CA GLN A 157 7.50 15.03 9.80
C GLN A 157 8.02 14.57 8.44
N SER A 158 7.90 15.43 7.43
CA SER A 158 8.53 15.28 6.12
C SER A 158 9.19 16.59 5.73
N PHE A 159 10.37 16.49 5.11
CA PHE A 159 11.15 17.63 4.64
C PHE A 159 11.26 17.57 3.11
N PHE A 160 11.26 18.73 2.48
CA PHE A 160 11.35 18.88 1.03
C PHE A 160 12.50 19.85 0.71
N PRO A 161 13.12 19.76 -0.49
CA PRO A 161 14.15 20.71 -0.91
C PRO A 161 13.66 22.16 -0.79
N ASP A 162 14.56 23.07 -0.42
CA ASP A 162 14.27 24.51 -0.47
C ASP A 162 14.53 25.03 -1.89
N GLU A 163 13.47 25.50 -2.56
CA GLU A 163 13.52 26.00 -3.94
C GLU A 163 14.10 27.43 -4.05
N SER A 164 14.58 28.01 -2.94
CA SER A 164 15.07 29.39 -2.88
C SER A 164 16.43 29.64 -3.55
N GLY A 165 17.22 28.59 -3.85
CA GLY A 165 18.61 28.72 -4.33
C GLY A 165 18.86 28.52 -5.84
N GLU A 166 17.83 28.28 -6.65
CA GLU A 166 18.00 28.00 -8.09
C GLU A 166 18.20 29.28 -8.93
N LYS A 167 17.81 30.45 -8.43
CA LYS A 167 17.85 31.72 -9.19
C LYS A 167 19.24 32.33 -9.37
N ASP A 168 20.23 31.93 -8.58
CA ASP A 168 21.55 32.59 -8.56
C ASP A 168 22.63 31.89 -9.40
N ARG A 169 22.29 30.79 -10.09
CA ARG A 169 23.24 30.02 -10.94
C ARG A 169 23.08 30.21 -12.45
N ALA A 170 22.13 31.03 -12.88
CA ALA A 170 21.94 31.42 -14.27
C ALA A 170 22.25 32.91 -14.45
N SER A 171 23.54 33.28 -14.37
CA SER A 171 24.05 34.59 -14.78
C SER A 171 25.48 34.45 -15.28
#